data_AF-A0A963U9V7-F1
#
_entry.id   AF-A0A963U9V7-F1
#
_cell.length_a   1.000
_cell.length_b   1.000
_cell.length_c   1.000
_cell.angle_alpha   90.00
_cell.angle_beta   90.00
_cell.angle_gamma   90.00
#
_symmetry.space_group_name_H-M   'P 1'
#
loop_
_entity.id
_entity.type
_entity.pdbx_description
1 polymer ?
#
loop_
_entity_poly.entity_id
_entity_poly.type
_entity_poly.pdbx_seq_one_letter_code
_entity_poly.pdbx_strand_id
1 'polypeptide(L)'
;MTDTVSGLGPILSARPERTDHAAHLAAASGWLLRSVDACGGQASSKGYRVLKGWMPPYPETTGYIIPTLFALGERFGDRRHGDAAGRMGQWLTGIQRPDGGFSGYELGRQDDPDVFDTGMILLGF
;
A
#
# COMPACT_ATOMS: atom_id res chain seq x y z
N MET A 1 22.49 -13.02 39.68
CA MET A 1 21.06 -13.38 39.82
C MET A 1 20.35 -12.76 38.64
N THR A 2 20.13 -13.57 37.61
CA THR A 2 19.55 -13.16 36.33
C THR A 2 18.16 -13.77 36.31
N ASP A 3 17.14 -12.98 36.60
CA ASP A 3 15.75 -13.44 36.58
C ASP A 3 15.30 -13.63 35.14
N THR A 4 15.46 -14.85 34.62
CA THR A 4 14.64 -15.35 33.53
C THR A 4 13.23 -15.59 34.07
N VAL A 5 12.25 -14.82 33.58
CA VAL A 5 10.83 -15.10 33.78
C VAL A 5 10.55 -16.51 33.23
N SER A 6 10.31 -17.45 34.13
CA SER A 6 9.99 -18.84 33.81
C SER A 6 8.60 -18.89 33.18
N GLY A 7 8.48 -19.47 31.97
CA GLY A 7 7.17 -19.87 31.41
C GLY A 7 6.82 -19.34 30.02
N LEU A 8 7.60 -18.44 29.43
CA LEU A 8 7.41 -18.04 28.03
C LEU A 8 8.64 -18.49 27.24
N GLY A 9 8.48 -19.57 26.47
CA GLY A 9 9.45 -19.91 25.43
C GLY A 9 9.69 -18.71 24.52
N PRO A 10 10.86 -18.59 23.86
CA PRO A 10 11.12 -17.46 22.98
C PRO A 10 9.99 -17.35 21.95
N ILE A 11 9.40 -16.16 21.81
CA ILE A 11 8.39 -15.81 20.78
C ILE A 11 8.86 -16.24 19.37
N LEU A 12 10.17 -16.41 19.20
CA LEU A 12 10.86 -16.80 17.97
C LEU A 12 11.04 -18.32 17.77
N SER A 13 10.63 -19.18 18.71
CA SER A 13 10.78 -20.65 18.59
C SER A 13 9.68 -21.30 17.74
N ALA A 14 8.51 -20.66 17.65
CA ALA A 14 7.49 -21.05 16.68
C ALA A 14 7.96 -20.57 15.30
N ARG A 15 8.70 -21.42 14.57
CA ARG A 15 8.71 -21.28 13.12
C ARG A 15 7.26 -21.52 12.69
N PRO A 16 6.56 -20.53 12.12
CA PRO A 16 5.26 -20.80 11.55
C PRO A 16 5.43 -21.96 10.55
N GLU A 17 4.43 -22.84 10.48
CA GLU A 17 4.33 -23.80 9.40
C GLU A 17 4.67 -23.08 8.09
N ARG A 18 5.63 -23.62 7.32
CA ARG A 18 6.04 -23.02 6.05
C ARG A 18 4.85 -23.09 5.10
N THR A 19 4.01 -22.07 5.16
CA THR A 19 2.94 -21.83 4.22
C THR A 19 3.58 -21.41 2.90
N ASP A 20 3.01 -21.90 1.80
CA ASP A 20 3.53 -21.69 0.45
C ASP A 20 3.64 -20.18 0.15
N HIS A 21 4.80 -19.76 -0.37
CA HIS A 21 5.03 -18.38 -0.80
C HIS A 21 4.01 -17.95 -1.86
N ALA A 22 3.51 -18.86 -2.70
CA ALA A 22 2.48 -18.53 -3.67
C ALA A 22 1.15 -18.16 -2.99
N ALA A 23 0.79 -18.83 -1.90
CA ALA A 23 -0.39 -18.50 -1.12
C ALA A 23 -0.27 -17.12 -0.46
N HIS A 24 0.90 -16.79 0.12
CA HIS A 24 1.16 -15.48 0.69
C HIS A 24 1.11 -14.36 -0.35
N LEU A 25 1.70 -14.59 -1.52
CA LEU A 25 1.69 -13.62 -2.60
C LEU A 25 0.27 -13.37 -3.12
N ALA A 26 -0.52 -14.43 -3.33
CA ALA A 26 -1.91 -14.30 -3.76
C ALA A 26 -2.76 -13.53 -2.72
N ALA A 27 -2.56 -13.82 -1.44
CA ALA A 27 -3.24 -13.11 -0.35
C ALA A 27 -2.85 -11.62 -0.30
N ALA A 28 -1.56 -11.29 -0.45
CA ALA A 28 -1.06 -9.92 -0.49
C ALA A 28 -1.58 -9.17 -1.72
N SER A 29 -1.59 -9.81 -2.89
CA SER A 29 -2.15 -9.25 -4.14
C SER A 29 -3.63 -8.89 -3.96
N GLY A 30 -4.42 -9.82 -3.42
CA GLY A 30 -5.83 -9.57 -3.12
C GLY A 30 -6.03 -8.48 -2.07
N TRP A 31 -5.08 -8.31 -1.14
CA TRP A 31 -5.13 -7.24 -0.14
C TRP A 31 -4.89 -5.86 -0.76
N LEU A 32 -3.95 -5.74 -1.70
CA LEU A 32 -3.72 -4.50 -2.44
C LEU A 32 -4.94 -4.12 -3.30
N LEU A 33 -5.57 -5.07 -3.99
CA LEU A 33 -6.79 -4.74 -4.75
C LEU A 33 -7.92 -4.28 -3.81
N ARG A 34 -8.08 -4.90 -2.64
CA ARG A 34 -9.05 -4.44 -1.63
C ARG A 34 -8.76 -3.04 -1.09
N SER A 35 -7.49 -2.65 -0.95
CA SER A 35 -7.15 -1.29 -0.51
C SER A 35 -7.54 -0.25 -1.57
N VAL A 36 -7.54 -0.64 -2.85
CA VAL A 36 -7.98 0.20 -3.96
C VAL A 36 -9.51 0.26 -4.05
N ASP A 37 -10.19 -0.87 -3.94
CA ASP A 37 -11.66 -0.94 -3.94
C ASP A 37 -12.26 -0.12 -2.79
N ALA A 38 -11.64 -0.14 -1.61
CA ALA A 38 -12.07 0.64 -0.45
C ALA A 38 -12.02 2.16 -0.67
N CYS A 39 -11.25 2.62 -1.66
CA CYS A 39 -11.12 4.01 -2.06
C CYS A 39 -11.77 4.28 -3.42
N GLY A 40 -12.85 3.57 -3.74
CA GLY A 40 -13.65 3.79 -4.94
C GLY A 40 -12.94 3.38 -6.24
N GLY A 41 -11.90 2.56 -6.15
CA GLY A 41 -11.18 2.05 -7.32
C GLY A 41 -10.16 3.02 -7.92
N GLN A 42 -9.92 4.19 -7.29
CA GLN A 42 -9.13 5.29 -7.87
C GLN A 42 -7.76 5.48 -7.21
N ALA A 43 -7.57 5.04 -5.98
CA ALA A 43 -6.34 5.22 -5.20
C ALA A 43 -6.22 4.10 -4.18
N SER A 44 -5.06 3.89 -3.58
CA SER A 44 -4.94 2.97 -2.44
C SER A 44 -5.24 3.70 -1.13
N SER A 45 -5.96 3.01 -0.23
CA SER A 45 -6.04 3.41 1.18
C SER A 45 -4.65 3.53 1.78
N LYS A 46 -4.47 4.54 2.65
CA LYS A 46 -3.26 4.70 3.48
C LYS A 46 -2.90 3.44 4.27
N GLY A 47 -3.92 2.72 4.72
CA GLY A 47 -3.74 1.55 5.56
C GLY A 47 -5.05 1.01 6.07
N TYR A 48 -4.96 -0.02 6.90
CA TYR A 48 -6.10 -0.62 7.57
C TYR A 48 -5.88 -0.59 9.06
N ARG A 49 -6.87 -0.10 9.79
CA ARG A 49 -6.87 -0.09 11.25
C ARG A 49 -7.77 -1.21 11.72
N VAL A 50 -7.22 -2.17 12.47
CA VAL A 50 -8.00 -3.28 13.05
C VAL A 50 -9.19 -2.70 13.83
N LEU A 51 -10.38 -3.25 13.60
CA LEU A 51 -11.67 -2.78 14.12
C LEU A 51 -12.19 -1.43 13.58
N LYS A 52 -11.38 -0.63 12.87
CA LYS A 52 -11.78 0.68 12.33
C LYS A 52 -11.88 0.71 10.80
N GLY A 53 -11.32 -0.29 10.12
CA GLY A 53 -11.43 -0.44 8.68
C GLY A 53 -10.34 0.30 7.89
N TRP A 54 -10.62 0.45 6.59
CA TRP A 54 -9.77 1.17 5.65
C TRP A 54 -9.71 2.66 5.94
N MET A 55 -8.58 3.27 5.63
CA MET A 55 -8.35 4.71 5.76
C MET A 55 -8.66 5.42 4.43
N PRO A 56 -8.73 6.76 4.42
CA PRO A 56 -8.83 7.53 3.19
C PRO A 56 -7.70 7.23 2.19
N PRO A 57 -7.89 7.55 0.89
CA PRO A 57 -6.85 7.38 -0.12
C PRO A 57 -5.62 8.21 0.22
N TYR A 58 -4.44 7.68 -0.10
CA TYR A 58 -3.17 8.34 0.23
C TYR A 58 -2.21 8.32 -0.97
N PRO A 59 -1.76 9.49 -1.46
CA PRO A 59 -0.96 9.57 -2.68
C PRO A 59 0.35 8.80 -2.63
N GLU A 60 1.13 8.94 -1.56
CA GLU A 60 2.40 8.22 -1.39
C GLU A 60 2.22 6.72 -1.60
N THR A 61 1.26 6.12 -0.87
CA THR A 61 0.95 4.69 -0.99
C THR A 61 0.44 4.31 -2.37
N THR A 62 -0.34 5.20 -2.98
CA THR A 62 -0.89 4.97 -4.32
C THR A 62 0.23 4.91 -5.35
N GLY A 63 1.19 5.84 -5.31
CA GLY A 63 2.28 5.90 -6.27
C GLY A 63 3.16 4.66 -6.26
N TYR A 64 3.71 4.27 -5.11
CA TYR A 64 4.62 3.13 -5.05
C TYR A 64 3.93 1.77 -5.24
N ILE A 65 2.60 1.70 -5.09
CA ILE A 65 1.83 0.47 -5.36
C ILE A 65 1.61 0.25 -6.87
N ILE A 66 1.54 1.31 -7.68
CA ILE A 66 1.32 1.21 -9.15
C ILE A 66 2.29 0.22 -9.83
N PRO A 67 3.63 0.34 -9.71
CA PRO A 67 4.55 -0.59 -10.36
C PRO A 67 4.39 -2.03 -9.82
N THR A 68 4.04 -2.16 -8.53
CA THR A 68 3.75 -3.46 -7.92
C THR A 68 2.52 -4.12 -8.56
N LEU A 69 1.45 -3.37 -8.81
CA LEU A 69 0.25 -3.89 -9.47
C LEU A 69 0.50 -4.30 -10.92
N PHE A 70 1.31 -3.54 -11.67
CA PHE A 70 1.70 -3.98 -13.02
C PHE A 70 2.45 -5.31 -12.98
N ALA A 71 3.46 -5.45 -12.10
CA ALA A 71 4.21 -6.69 -11.95
C ALA A 71 3.32 -7.88 -11.51
N LEU A 72 2.34 -7.65 -10.63
CA LEU A 72 1.38 -8.68 -10.21
C LEU A 72 0.43 -9.06 -11.35
N GLY A 73 0.00 -8.08 -12.16
CA GLY A 73 -0.82 -8.30 -13.35
C GLY A 73 -0.14 -9.20 -14.36
N GLU A 74 1.14 -8.95 -14.66
CA GLU A 74 1.98 -9.81 -15.52
C GLU A 74 2.13 -11.21 -14.92
N ARG A 75 2.45 -11.29 -13.62
CA ARG A 75 2.70 -12.56 -12.94
C ARG A 75 1.47 -13.47 -12.89
N PHE A 76 0.29 -12.91 -12.66
CA PHE A 76 -0.94 -13.67 -12.55
C PHE A 76 -1.74 -13.76 -13.85
N GLY A 77 -1.37 -13.02 -14.90
CA GLY A 77 -2.17 -12.90 -16.11
C GLY A 77 -3.53 -12.26 -15.86
N ASP A 78 -3.64 -11.41 -14.83
CA ASP A 78 -4.91 -10.84 -14.36
C ASP A 78 -4.95 -9.33 -14.56
N ARG A 79 -5.75 -8.92 -15.54
CA ARG A 79 -5.91 -7.53 -15.98
C ARG A 79 -6.40 -6.58 -14.89
N ARG A 80 -7.07 -7.08 -13.84
CA ARG A 80 -7.60 -6.25 -12.76
C ARG A 80 -6.51 -5.40 -12.10
N HIS A 81 -5.28 -5.92 -12.01
CA HIS A 81 -4.16 -5.20 -11.43
C HIS A 81 -3.72 -4.03 -12.32
N GLY A 82 -3.53 -4.27 -13.62
CA GLY A 82 -3.16 -3.22 -14.57
C GLY A 82 -4.26 -2.15 -14.72
N ASP A 83 -5.53 -2.57 -14.74
CA ASP A 83 -6.65 -1.63 -14.81
C ASP A 83 -6.72 -0.76 -13.54
N ALA A 84 -6.46 -1.33 -12.36
CA ALA A 84 -6.37 -0.57 -11.11
C ALA A 84 -5.19 0.40 -11.12
N ALA A 85 -4.00 -0.06 -11.52
CA ALA A 85 -2.80 0.76 -11.65
C ALA A 85 -3.02 1.97 -12.58
N GLY A 86 -3.68 1.76 -13.73
CA GLY A 86 -4.02 2.83 -14.66
C GLY A 86 -4.96 3.89 -14.06
N ARG A 87 -5.99 3.48 -13.32
CA ARG A 87 -6.89 4.42 -12.62
C ARG A 87 -6.16 5.19 -11.52
N MET A 88 -5.25 4.54 -10.81
CA MET A 88 -4.40 5.16 -9.79
C MET A 88 -3.49 6.24 -10.38
N GLY A 89 -2.85 5.99 -11.52
CA GLY A 89 -2.04 7.00 -12.22
C GLY A 89 -2.87 8.20 -12.68
N GLN A 90 -4.10 7.96 -13.18
CA GLN A 90 -5.02 9.04 -13.54
C GLN A 90 -5.42 9.90 -12.35
N TRP A 91 -5.71 9.27 -11.20
CA TRP A 91 -6.03 9.98 -9.98
C TRP A 91 -4.86 10.82 -9.47
N LEU A 92 -3.64 10.27 -9.45
CA LEU A 92 -2.42 11.00 -9.08
C LEU A 92 -2.21 12.22 -9.99
N THR A 93 -2.35 12.05 -11.30
CA THR A 93 -2.26 13.17 -12.26
C THR A 93 -3.28 14.27 -11.94
N GLY A 94 -4.49 13.91 -11.50
CA GLY A 94 -5.55 14.85 -11.16
C GLY A 94 -5.33 15.65 -9.87
N ILE A 95 -4.45 15.18 -8.98
CA ILE A 95 -4.14 15.85 -7.70
C ILE A 95 -2.74 16.49 -7.67
N GLN A 96 -1.97 16.36 -8.76
CA GLN A 96 -0.67 17.01 -8.88
C GLN A 96 -0.85 18.52 -8.82
N ARG A 97 0.03 19.19 -8.08
CA ARG A 97 -0.01 20.64 -7.94
C ARG A 97 0.53 21.34 -9.21
N PRO A 98 0.23 22.63 -9.41
CA PRO A 98 0.78 23.39 -10.53
C PRO A 98 2.31 23.49 -10.54
N ASP A 99 2.95 23.40 -9.37
CA ASP A 99 4.42 23.37 -9.22
C ASP A 99 5.03 21.97 -9.45
N GLY A 100 4.20 20.97 -9.78
CA GLY A 100 4.59 19.59 -10.02
C GLY A 100 4.71 18.73 -8.76
N GLY A 101 4.68 19.33 -7.57
CA GLY A 101 4.78 18.62 -6.31
C GLY A 101 3.46 17.98 -5.88
N PHE A 102 3.54 17.20 -4.80
CA PHE A 102 2.39 16.60 -4.14
C PHE A 102 2.37 16.93 -2.66
N SER A 103 1.18 17.24 -2.16
CA SER A 103 0.94 17.45 -0.75
C SER A 103 0.92 16.12 0.02
N GLY A 104 1.60 16.08 1.16
CA GLY A 104 1.42 15.00 2.13
C GLY A 104 0.06 15.13 2.82
N TYR A 105 -0.63 13.99 3.05
CA TYR A 105 -1.98 13.96 3.65
C TYR A 105 -1.96 13.45 5.11
N GLU A 106 -0.93 13.80 5.88
CA GLU A 106 -0.80 13.48 7.30
C GLU A 106 -1.29 14.67 8.14
N LEU A 107 -2.39 14.50 8.89
CA LEU A 107 -2.85 15.43 9.95
C LEU A 107 -3.16 16.88 9.49
N GLY A 108 -4.00 17.03 8.47
CA GLY A 108 -4.56 18.33 8.06
C GLY A 108 -4.49 18.53 6.55
N ARG A 109 -4.99 19.66 6.05
CA ARG A 109 -4.62 20.14 4.71
C ARG A 109 -3.19 20.64 4.80
N GLN A 110 -2.23 19.83 4.35
CA GLN A 110 -0.90 20.32 4.06
C GLN A 110 -0.93 20.88 2.63
N ASP A 111 -1.02 22.20 2.49
CA ASP A 111 -1.05 22.85 1.18
C ASP A 111 0.36 22.97 0.56
N ASP A 112 1.41 22.55 1.26
CA ASP A 112 2.79 22.56 0.76
C ASP A 112 3.21 21.18 0.25
N PRO A 113 4.06 21.12 -0.80
CA PRO A 113 4.58 19.86 -1.29
C PRO A 113 5.52 19.21 -0.27
N ASP A 114 5.41 17.90 -0.13
CA ASP A 114 6.36 17.10 0.65
C ASP A 114 7.32 16.37 -0.30
N VAL A 115 8.63 16.52 -0.05
CA VAL A 115 9.68 15.99 -0.94
C VAL A 115 9.68 14.46 -0.92
N PHE A 116 9.49 13.84 0.24
CA PHE A 116 9.51 12.39 0.38
C PHE A 116 8.28 11.78 -0.31
N ASP A 117 7.08 12.29 0.01
CA ASP A 117 5.84 11.81 -0.60
C ASP A 117 5.87 12.02 -2.10
N THR A 118 6.33 13.18 -2.58
CA THR A 118 6.50 13.45 -4.01
C THR A 118 7.42 12.40 -4.66
N GLY A 119 8.55 12.08 -4.05
CA GLY A 119 9.48 11.06 -4.57
C GLY A 119 8.84 9.68 -4.68
N MET A 120 8.08 9.26 -3.66
CA MET A 120 7.37 7.99 -3.67
C MET A 120 6.21 7.95 -4.68
N ILE A 121 5.52 9.08 -4.87
CA ILE A 121 4.44 9.24 -5.85
C ILE A 121 4.96 9.10 -7.28
N LEU A 122 6.12 9.69 -7.55
CA LEU A 122 6.77 9.64 -8.87
C LEU A 122 7.15 8.22 -9.33
N LEU A 123 7.22 7.24 -8.44
CA LEU A 123 7.41 5.83 -8.81
C LEU A 123 6.22 5.25 -9.59
N GLY A 124 5.06 5.90 -9.54
CA GLY A 124 3.83 5.49 -10.23
C GLY A 124 3.58 6.17 -11.57
N PHE A 125 4.49 7.04 -12.02
CA PHE A 125 4.48 7.68 -13.34
C PHE A 125 5.40 6.94 -14.30
#